data_AF-A0A966CGL7-F1
#
_entry.id   AF-A0A966CGL7-F1
#
_cell.length_a   1.000
_cell.length_b   1.000
_cell.length_c   1.000
_cell.angle_alpha   90.00
_cell.angle_beta   90.00
_cell.angle_gamma   90.00
#
_symmetry.space_group_name_H-M   'P 1'
#
loop_
_entity.id
_entity.type
_entity.pdbx_description
1 polymer ?
#
loop_
_entity_poly.entity_id
_entity_poly.type
_entity_poly.pdbx_seq_one_letter_code
_entity_poly.pdbx_strand_id
1 'polypeptide(L)'
;DLLGTIAINEATLGIFITLNQPTKDMIKTAKEAGIYQSKFMSNPVDKISIITVKDIIEEQKRLDIRLVLEVLKSAEKQQEINSNQIPLF
;
A
#
# COMPACT_ATOMS: atom_id res chain seq x y z
N ASP A 1 -8.80 14.23 5.97
CA ASP A 1 -8.89 13.34 4.79
C ASP A 1 -7.48 13.00 4.33
N LEU A 2 -7.29 12.18 3.30
CA LEU A 2 -5.94 11.80 2.84
C LEU A 2 -5.15 13.02 2.33
N LEU A 3 -5.80 13.93 1.60
CA LEU A 3 -5.18 15.14 1.06
C LEU A 3 -4.58 16.00 2.18
N GLY A 4 -5.36 16.28 3.23
CA GLY A 4 -4.88 17.02 4.40
C GLY A 4 -3.77 16.30 5.15
N THR A 5 -3.87 14.97 5.30
CA THR A 5 -2.80 14.18 5.94
C THR A 5 -1.48 14.28 5.17
N ILE A 6 -1.50 14.20 3.84
CA ILE A 6 -0.31 14.33 3.00
C ILE A 6 0.32 15.72 3.17
N ALA A 7 -0.50 16.77 3.16
CA ALA A 7 -0.03 18.14 3.32
C ALA A 7 0.62 18.38 4.69
N ILE A 8 -0.04 17.93 5.77
CA ILE A 8 0.44 18.11 7.15
C ILE A 8 1.74 17.34 7.41
N ASN A 9 1.86 16.13 6.86
CA ASN A 9 3.04 15.28 7.07
C ASN A 9 4.12 15.49 6.01
N GLU A 10 3.95 16.49 5.12
CA GLU A 10 4.84 16.75 3.98
C GLU A 10 5.16 15.47 3.16
N ALA A 11 4.16 14.59 3.04
CA ALA A 11 4.35 13.30 2.38
C ALA A 11 4.46 13.49 0.86
N THR A 12 5.41 12.80 0.24
CA THR A 12 5.64 12.89 -1.21
C THR A 12 4.50 12.25 -2.01
N LEU A 13 3.96 11.14 -1.50
CA LEU A 13 2.94 10.31 -2.15
C LEU A 13 1.91 9.84 -1.10
N GLY A 14 0.69 9.57 -1.55
CA GLY A 14 -0.32 8.88 -0.75
C GLY A 14 -1.19 7.95 -1.57
N ILE A 15 -1.63 6.87 -0.93
CA ILE A 15 -2.42 5.83 -1.57
C ILE A 15 -3.71 5.65 -0.77
N PHE A 16 -4.84 5.79 -1.45
CA PHE A 16 -6.16 5.52 -0.90
C PHE A 16 -6.66 4.16 -1.39
N ILE A 17 -6.72 3.18 -0.49
CA ILE A 17 -7.24 1.83 -0.80
C ILE A 17 -8.69 1.75 -0.33
N THR A 18 -9.58 1.32 -1.22
CA THR A 18 -11.02 1.25 -0.94
C THR A 18 -11.64 -0.06 -1.42
N LEU A 19 -12.68 -0.55 -0.75
CA LEU A 19 -13.50 -1.66 -1.24
C LEU A 19 -14.46 -1.22 -2.34
N ASN A 20 -14.95 0.03 -2.24
CA ASN A 20 -15.97 0.58 -3.13
C ASN A 20 -15.33 1.37 -4.28
N GLN A 21 -16.05 1.48 -5.38
CA GLN A 21 -15.66 2.33 -6.51
C GLN A 21 -15.56 3.80 -6.03
N PRO A 22 -14.47 4.50 -6.37
CA PRO A 22 -14.31 5.90 -5.99
C PRO A 22 -15.32 6.78 -6.74
N THR A 23 -15.75 7.86 -6.10
CA THR A 23 -16.62 8.84 -6.75
C THR A 23 -15.83 9.69 -7.74
N LYS A 24 -16.54 10.36 -8.65
CA LYS A 24 -15.92 11.30 -9.60
C LYS A 24 -15.16 12.42 -8.90
N ASP A 25 -15.70 12.94 -7.80
CA ASP A 25 -15.07 14.00 -7.02
C ASP A 25 -13.78 13.51 -6.36
N MET A 26 -13.77 12.27 -5.83
CA MET A 26 -12.54 11.68 -5.28
C MET A 26 -11.44 11.56 -6.34
N ILE A 27 -11.80 11.10 -7.54
CA ILE A 27 -10.84 10.99 -8.66
C ILE A 27 -10.32 12.37 -9.05
N LYS A 28 -11.20 13.37 -9.14
CA LYS A 28 -10.83 14.76 -9.47
C LYS A 28 -9.88 15.33 -8.42
N THR A 29 -10.21 15.23 -7.14
CA THR A 29 -9.36 15.70 -6.04
C THR A 29 -7.99 15.02 -6.02
N ALA A 30 -7.95 13.71 -6.27
CA ALA A 30 -6.68 12.98 -6.37
C ALA A 30 -5.80 13.48 -7.52
N LYS A 31 -6.41 13.79 -8.68
CA LYS A 31 -5.70 14.37 -9.84
C LYS A 31 -5.21 15.79 -9.59
N GLU A 32 -6.02 16.61 -8.92
CA GLU A 32 -5.68 18.00 -8.56
C GLU A 32 -4.53 18.08 -7.55
N ALA A 33 -4.31 17.02 -6.75
CA ALA A 33 -3.16 16.93 -5.86
C ALA A 33 -1.81 16.96 -6.62
N GLY A 34 -1.81 16.65 -7.91
CA GLY A 34 -0.68 16.81 -8.82
C GLY A 34 0.09 15.53 -9.10
N ILE A 35 1.18 15.70 -9.83
CA ILE A 35 2.02 14.61 -10.32
C ILE A 35 3.38 14.65 -9.61
N TYR A 36 3.89 13.47 -9.28
CA TYR A 36 5.23 13.25 -8.77
C TYR A 36 6.11 12.65 -9.88
N GLN A 37 7.26 13.29 -10.12
CA GLN A 37 8.29 12.77 -11.01
C GLN A 37 9.53 12.41 -10.18
N SER A 38 9.85 11.12 -10.11
CA SER A 38 11.12 10.67 -9.54
C SER A 38 12.20 10.68 -10.60
N LYS A 39 13.45 10.94 -10.18
CA LYS A 39 14.64 10.73 -11.03
C LYS A 39 14.96 9.25 -11.23
N PHE A 40 14.36 8.37 -10.41
CA PHE A 40 14.63 6.93 -10.38
C PHE A 40 13.48 6.08 -10.94
N MET A 41 12.39 6.71 -11.39
CA MET A 41 11.27 6.06 -12.09
C MET A 41 11.22 6.53 -13.52
N SER A 42 10.84 5.61 -14.42
CA SER A 42 10.66 5.91 -15.84
C SER A 42 9.46 6.82 -16.09
N ASN A 43 8.39 6.67 -15.31
CA ASN A 43 7.13 7.36 -15.55
C ASN A 43 6.75 8.28 -14.38
N PRO A 44 6.16 9.45 -14.66
CA PRO A 44 5.47 10.23 -13.64
C PRO A 44 4.27 9.48 -13.07
N VAL A 45 3.98 9.68 -11.79
CA VAL A 45 2.82 9.08 -11.10
C VAL A 45 2.00 10.15 -10.41
N ASP A 46 0.70 9.90 -10.21
CA ASP A 46 -0.13 10.80 -9.42
C ASP A 46 0.35 10.83 -7.96
N LYS A 47 0.42 12.02 -7.36
CA LYS A 47 0.76 12.17 -5.94
C LYS A 47 -0.22 11.43 -5.03
N ILE A 48 -1.49 11.42 -5.42
CA ILE A 48 -2.53 10.63 -4.76
C ILE A 48 -3.06 9.59 -5.73
N SER A 49 -2.90 8.32 -5.38
CA SER A 49 -3.44 7.20 -6.14
C SER A 49 -4.62 6.59 -5.40
N ILE A 50 -5.74 6.37 -6.10
CA ILE A 50 -6.89 5.64 -5.57
C ILE A 50 -6.93 4.26 -6.22
N ILE A 51 -6.96 3.22 -5.40
CA ILE A 51 -7.00 1.83 -5.86
C ILE A 51 -8.10 1.09 -5.12
N THR A 52 -8.83 0.25 -5.85
CA THR A 52 -9.79 -0.64 -5.22
C THR A 52 -9.15 -1.98 -4.87
N VAL A 53 -9.64 -2.65 -3.83
CA VAL A 53 -9.22 -4.02 -3.50
C VAL A 53 -9.54 -4.97 -4.67
N LYS A 54 -10.61 -4.71 -5.41
CA LYS A 54 -10.95 -5.43 -6.64
C LYS A 54 -9.82 -5.32 -7.68
N ASP A 55 -9.32 -4.11 -7.94
CA ASP A 55 -8.20 -3.90 -8.88
C ASP A 55 -6.96 -4.71 -8.46
N ILE A 56 -6.68 -4.77 -7.15
CA ILE A 56 -5.51 -5.49 -6.62
C ILE A 56 -5.63 -7.01 -6.84
N ILE A 57 -6.81 -7.57 -6.59
CA ILE A 57 -7.04 -9.02 -6.59
C ILE A 57 -7.36 -9.53 -7.99
N GLU A 58 -8.30 -8.90 -8.68
CA GLU A 58 -8.81 -9.38 -9.97
C GLU A 58 -7.93 -8.92 -11.14
N GLU A 59 -7.53 -7.64 -11.14
CA GLU A 59 -6.73 -7.06 -12.22
C GLU A 59 -5.22 -7.16 -11.94
N GLN A 60 -4.84 -7.75 -10.81
CA GLN A 60 -3.44 -7.87 -10.34
C GLN A 60 -2.70 -6.53 -10.34
N LYS A 61 -3.43 -5.42 -10.17
CA LYS A 61 -2.85 -4.07 -10.17
C LYS A 61 -1.84 -3.97 -9.04
N ARG A 62 -0.65 -3.45 -9.36
CA ARG A 62 0.42 -3.17 -8.41
C ARG A 62 0.58 -1.67 -8.28
N LEU A 63 0.97 -1.23 -7.09
CA LEU A 63 1.30 0.16 -6.85
C LEU A 63 2.59 0.46 -7.61
N ASP A 64 2.55 1.47 -8.48
CA ASP A 64 3.71 1.91 -9.25
C ASP A 64 4.61 2.80 -8.38
N ILE A 65 4.97 2.27 -7.21
CA ILE A 65 5.91 2.84 -6.28
C ILE A 65 7.04 1.84 -6.09
N ARG A 66 8.28 2.33 -6.14
CA ARG A 66 9.44 1.54 -5.76
C ARG A 66 9.41 1.40 -4.24
N LEU A 67 8.85 0.31 -3.75
CA LEU A 67 8.96 -0.06 -2.34
C LEU A 67 10.46 -0.21 -2.05
N VAL A 68 11.00 0.69 -1.24
CA VAL A 68 12.37 0.56 -0.74
C VAL A 68 12.35 -0.61 0.24
N LEU A 69 12.84 -1.75 -0.24
CA LEU A 69 12.99 -3.03 0.45
C LEU A 69 11.67 -3.80 0.66
N GLU A 70 11.62 -5.00 0.08
CA GLU A 70 10.88 -6.10 0.71
C GLU A 70 11.38 -6.19 2.15
N VAL A 71 10.59 -5.70 3.10
CA VAL A 71 10.88 -5.96 4.50
C VAL A 71 10.55 -7.44 4.68
N LEU A 72 11.56 -8.29 4.51
CA LEU A 72 11.59 -9.68 4.95
C LEU A 72 11.52 -9.72 6.48
N LYS A 73 10.49 -9.10 7.08
CA LYS A 73 10.12 -9.40 8.46
C LYS A 73 9.26 -10.65 8.43
N SER A 74 9.86 -11.73 7.93
CA SER A 74 9.42 -13.07 8.26
C SER A 74 9.44 -13.14 9.78
N ALA A 75 8.28 -13.30 10.42
CA ALA A 75 8.25 -13.62 11.83
C ALA A 75 9.10 -14.88 12.02
N GLU A 76 10.02 -14.89 12.99
CA GLU A 76 10.69 -16.14 13.38
C GLU A 76 9.59 -17.14 13.70
N LYS A 77 9.55 -18.24 12.93
CA LYS A 77 8.71 -19.38 13.29
C LYS A 77 9.15 -19.77 14.70
N GLN A 78 8.29 -19.54 15.69
CA GLN A 78 8.53 -20.06 17.03
C GLN A 78 8.81 -21.56 16.87
N GLN A 79 10.02 -21.99 17.23
CA GLN A 79 10.34 -23.40 17.22
C GLN A 79 9.30 -24.08 18.11
N GLU A 80 8.63 -25.10 17.57
CA GLU A 80 7.75 -25.95 18.35
C GLU A 80 8.55 -26.44 19.55
N ILE A 81 8.20 -25.94 20.72
CA ILE A 81 8.69 -26.49 21.98
C ILE A 81 8.18 -27.92 21.96
N ASN A 82 9.08 -28.88 21.72
CA ASN A 82 8.79 -30.31 21.84
C ASN A 82 8.25 -30.53 23.25
N SER A 83 6.92 -30.47 23.35
CA SER A 83 6.20 -30.82 24.55
C SER A 83 6.30 -32.33 24.58
N ASN A 84 7.31 -32.85 25.28
CA ASN A 84 7.41 -34.27 25.56
C ASN A 84 6.05 -34.69 26.14
N GLN A 85 5.24 -35.35 25.31
CA GLN A 85 4.03 -36.01 25.77
C GLN A 85 4.47 -37.00 26.85
N ILE A 86 3.99 -36.80 28.07
CA ILE A 86 4.15 -37.77 29.14
C ILE A 86 3.29 -38.98 28.73
N PRO A 87 3.84 -40.18 28.57
CA PRO A 87 3.03 -41.35 28.27
C PRO A 87 2.11 -41.64 29.45
N LEU A 88 0.81 -41.82 29.18
CA LEU A 88 -0.14 -42.29 30.17
C LEU A 88 0.23 -43.73 30.55
N PHE A 89 0.71 -43.91 31.78
CA PHE A 89 0.56 -45.14 32.55
C PHE A 89 -0.26 -44.82 33.79
#